data_AF-A0A5D1ZZZ2-F1
#
_entry.id   AF-A0A5D1ZZZ2-F1
#
_cell.length_a   1.000
_cell.length_b   1.000
_cell.length_c   1.000
_cell.angle_alpha   90.00
_cell.angle_beta   90.00
_cell.angle_gamma   90.00
#
_symmetry.space_group_name_H-M   'P 1'
#
loop_
_entity.id
_entity.type
_entity.pdbx_description
1 polymer ?
#
loop_
_entity_poly.entity_id
_entity_poly.type
_entity_poly.pdbx_seq_one_letter_code
_entity_poly.pdbx_strand_id
1 'polypeptide(L)'
;MELLFHSNLIPRATVKQVLDENSLPLFFPKFTPDFFLPKSSIHSPFIFISREIQKYQQSTELLIKKLPFERLVREIAQDFLR
;
A
#
# COMPACT_ATOMS: atom_id res chain seq x y z
N MET A 1 38.38 13.57 -12.95
CA MET A 1 38.32 12.76 -11.72
C MET A 1 36.88 12.32 -11.57
N GLU A 2 36.54 11.26 -12.28
CA GLU A 2 35.19 10.70 -12.33
C GLU A 2 34.91 9.90 -11.06
N LEU A 3 33.71 10.05 -10.50
CA LEU A 3 33.01 8.92 -9.88
C LEU A 3 31.58 8.96 -10.42
N LEU A 4 31.44 8.31 -11.57
CA LEU A 4 30.21 8.08 -12.31
C LEU A 4 29.24 7.21 -11.48
N PHE A 5 27.98 7.66 -11.46
CA PHE A 5 26.79 6.86 -11.15
C PHE A 5 26.77 5.55 -11.96
N HIS A 6 27.16 4.42 -11.37
CA HIS A 6 26.90 3.10 -11.96
C HIS A 6 26.76 2.04 -10.88
N SER A 7 25.52 1.71 -10.49
CA SER A 7 25.21 0.36 -10.04
C SER A 7 23.91 -0.08 -10.70
N ASN A 8 24.06 -0.37 -11.99
CA ASN A 8 23.16 -1.22 -12.73
C ASN A 8 22.96 -2.56 -11.99
N LEU A 9 21.71 -2.97 -11.89
CA LEU A 9 21.26 -4.34 -12.16
C LEU A 9 22.05 -5.46 -11.46
N ILE A 10 21.63 -5.82 -10.25
CA ILE A 10 22.01 -7.10 -9.64
C ILE A 10 21.53 -8.24 -10.57
N PRO A 11 22.41 -9.08 -11.13
CA PRO A 11 21.99 -10.20 -11.96
C PRO A 11 21.29 -11.25 -11.09
N ARG A 12 20.04 -11.58 -11.42
CA ARG A 12 19.18 -12.56 -10.74
C ARG A 12 19.67 -14.02 -10.78
N ALA A 13 20.91 -14.28 -11.20
CA ALA A 13 21.40 -15.63 -11.52
C ALA A 13 22.41 -16.23 -10.51
N THR A 14 22.86 -15.49 -9.49
CA THR A 14 23.92 -15.98 -8.57
C THR A 14 23.41 -16.21 -7.14
N VAL A 15 22.28 -16.90 -6.99
CA VAL A 15 21.72 -17.26 -5.66
C VAL A 15 21.78 -18.77 -5.38
N LYS A 16 22.47 -19.56 -6.22
CA LYS A 16 22.50 -21.04 -6.11
C LYS A 16 23.88 -21.67 -5.92
N GLN A 17 24.84 -20.99 -5.30
CA GLN A 17 26.19 -21.58 -5.10
C GLN A 17 26.81 -21.36 -3.72
N VAL A 18 26.01 -21.10 -2.69
CA VAL A 18 26.47 -21.24 -1.31
C VAL A 18 25.51 -22.17 -0.58
N LEU A 19 25.59 -23.47 -0.92
CA LEU A 19 25.13 -24.52 -0.03
C LEU A 19 26.32 -24.84 0.89
N ASP A 20 26.35 -24.17 2.06
CA ASP A 20 27.16 -24.63 3.18
C ASP A 20 26.44 -25.80 3.84
N GLU A 21 27.15 -26.92 3.99
CA GLU A 21 26.70 -28.22 4.52
C GLU A 21 26.27 -28.20 6.00
N ASN A 22 25.99 -27.04 6.62
CA ASN A 22 25.66 -26.95 8.05
C ASN A 22 24.67 -25.85 8.45
N SER A 23 23.89 -25.27 7.54
CA SER A 23 22.91 -24.22 7.89
C SER A 23 21.49 -24.59 7.50
N LEU A 24 20.74 -25.09 8.50
CA LEU A 24 19.27 -25.26 8.67
C LEU A 24 18.42 -25.60 7.42
N PRO A 25 17.56 -26.65 7.47
CA PRO A 25 16.73 -27.03 6.33
C PRO A 25 15.82 -25.86 5.90
N LEU A 26 15.81 -25.56 4.61
CA LEU A 26 14.85 -24.68 3.91
C LEU A 26 13.42 -25.26 3.90
N PHE A 27 13.02 -25.93 4.98
CA PHE A 27 11.63 -26.21 5.24
C PHE A 27 11.05 -24.93 5.84
N PHE A 28 10.63 -24.01 4.98
CA PHE A 28 9.64 -23.03 5.42
C PHE A 28 8.44 -23.86 5.87
N PRO A 29 8.11 -23.93 7.18
CA PRO A 29 6.78 -24.43 7.52
C PRO A 29 5.83 -23.54 6.74
N LYS A 30 5.03 -24.15 5.85
CA LYS A 30 3.91 -23.43 5.24
C LYS A 30 3.11 -22.97 6.44
N PHE A 31 3.21 -21.69 6.77
CA PHE A 31 2.34 -21.06 7.74
C PHE A 31 0.99 -20.99 7.07
N THR A 32 0.30 -22.13 6.99
CA THR A 32 -1.12 -22.19 6.73
C THR A 32 -1.75 -22.04 8.10
N PRO A 33 -2.26 -20.85 8.47
CA PRO A 33 -3.05 -20.70 9.67
C PRO A 33 -4.45 -21.25 9.36
N ASP A 34 -4.54 -22.52 9.00
CA ASP A 34 -5.80 -23.21 8.75
C ASP A 34 -6.33 -23.86 10.04
N PHE A 35 -5.63 -23.67 11.16
CA PHE A 35 -6.05 -24.13 12.48
C PHE A 35 -6.78 -23.00 13.23
N PHE A 36 -8.10 -22.97 13.04
CA PHE A 36 -9.09 -22.54 14.03
C PHE A 36 -9.02 -21.09 14.54
N LEU A 37 -9.19 -20.13 13.65
CA LEU A 37 -9.98 -18.95 14.03
C LEU A 37 -11.31 -19.04 13.28
N PRO A 38 -12.47 -19.17 13.97
CA PRO A 38 -13.74 -18.92 13.31
C PRO A 38 -13.60 -17.55 12.65
N LYS A 39 -13.90 -17.50 11.35
CA LYS A 39 -13.81 -16.28 10.53
C LYS A 39 -14.95 -15.34 10.90
N SER A 40 -15.03 -15.00 12.18
CA SER A 40 -15.97 -14.10 12.81
C SER A 40 -15.20 -12.86 13.23
N SER A 41 -15.39 -11.79 12.46
CA SER A 41 -15.18 -10.40 12.87
C SER A 41 -13.76 -9.99 13.29
N ILE A 42 -12.78 -10.09 12.39
CA ILE A 42 -11.60 -9.22 12.49
C ILE A 42 -11.91 -7.93 11.73
N HIS A 43 -12.61 -7.02 12.39
CA HIS A 43 -12.74 -5.62 11.95
C HIS A 43 -11.48 -4.86 12.39
N SER A 44 -10.31 -5.31 11.92
CA SER A 44 -9.05 -4.64 12.26
C SER A 44 -9.04 -3.25 11.63
N PRO A 45 -8.76 -2.18 12.42
CA PRO A 45 -8.70 -0.81 11.90
C PRO A 45 -7.77 -0.67 10.70
N PHE A 46 -6.64 -1.38 10.70
CA PHE A 46 -5.68 -1.39 9.60
C PHE A 46 -6.29 -1.93 8.29
N ILE A 47 -7.09 -2.99 8.39
CA ILE A 47 -7.74 -3.61 7.23
C ILE A 47 -8.85 -2.70 6.70
N PHE A 48 -9.62 -2.06 7.59
CA PHE A 48 -10.65 -1.10 7.21
C PHE A 48 -10.05 0.12 6.50
N ILE A 49 -9.02 0.72 7.09
CA ILE A 49 -8.31 1.88 6.53
C ILE A 49 -7.69 1.53 5.17
N SER A 50 -7.05 0.36 5.04
CA SER A 50 -6.45 -0.07 3.77
C SER A 50 -7.51 -0.23 2.67
N ARG A 51 -8.69 -0.75 3.00
CA ARG A 51 -9.81 -0.89 2.05
C ARG A 51 -10.38 0.48 1.64
N GLU A 52 -10.57 1.39 2.58
CA GLU A 52 -11.03 2.75 2.28
C GLU A 52 -10.02 3.51 1.41
N ILE A 53 -8.72 3.43 1.70
CA ILE A 53 -7.66 4.01 0.86
C ILE A 53 -7.73 3.46 -0.56
N GLN A 54 -7.80 2.13 -0.70
CA GLN A 54 -7.89 1.49 -2.02
C GLN A 54 -9.12 1.96 -2.81
N LYS A 55 -10.28 2.06 -2.14
CA LYS A 55 -11.54 2.51 -2.74
C LYS A 55 -11.44 3.94 -3.27
N TYR A 56 -10.95 4.89 -2.46
CA TYR A 56 -10.82 6.29 -2.86
C TYR A 56 -9.69 6.57 -3.85
N GLN A 57 -8.70 5.67 -3.94
CA GLN A 57 -7.66 5.75 -4.98
C GLN A 57 -8.15 5.22 -6.33
N GLN A 58 -9.13 4.32 -6.34
CA GLN A 58 -9.71 3.75 -7.56
C GLN A 58 -10.85 4.59 -8.13
N SER A 59 -11.62 5.28 -7.28
CA SER A 59 -12.66 6.19 -7.72
C SER A 59 -12.15 7.64 -7.82
N THR A 60 -12.78 8.42 -8.69
CA THR A 60 -12.53 9.86 -8.83
C THR A 60 -13.70 10.69 -8.29
N GLU A 61 -14.54 10.06 -7.47
CA GLU A 61 -15.70 10.71 -6.86
C GLU A 61 -15.24 11.71 -5.79
N LEU A 62 -15.96 12.83 -5.69
CA LEU A 62 -15.67 13.83 -4.68
C LEU A 62 -15.97 13.28 -3.28
N LEU A 63 -15.01 13.44 -2.36
CA LEU A 63 -15.17 13.05 -0.95
C LEU A 63 -16.16 13.95 -0.20
N ILE A 64 -16.49 15.10 -0.78
CA ILE A 64 -17.42 16.09 -0.25
C ILE A 64 -18.64 16.23 -1.17
N LYS A 65 -19.80 16.55 -0.59
CA LYS A 65 -21.03 16.78 -1.36
C LYS A 65 -20.88 18.03 -2.24
N LYS A 66 -21.42 17.98 -3.47
CA LYS A 66 -21.34 19.08 -4.44
C LYS A 66 -22.01 20.37 -3.95
N LEU A 67 -23.24 20.30 -3.41
CA LEU A 67 -24.01 21.48 -3.00
C LEU A 67 -23.33 22.35 -1.92
N PRO A 68 -22.81 21.81 -0.79
CA PRO A 68 -22.10 22.63 0.19
C PRO A 68 -20.79 23.19 -0.37
N PHE A 69 -20.08 22.43 -1.22
CA PHE A 69 -18.86 22.94 -1.88
C PHE A 69 -19.19 24.09 -2.84
N GLU A 70 -20.26 23.98 -3.61
CA GLU A 70 -20.73 25.04 -4.51
C GLU A 70 -21.10 26.33 -3.73
N ARG A 71 -21.80 26.19 -2.60
CA ARG A 71 -22.14 27.35 -1.76
C ARG A 71 -20.90 28.06 -1.25
N LEU A 72 -19.89 27.31 -0.80
CA LEU A 72 -18.61 27.85 -0.35
C LEU A 72 -17.89 28.62 -1.47
N VAL A 73 -17.85 28.06 -2.68
CA VAL A 73 -17.23 28.72 -3.84
C VAL A 73 -17.93 30.05 -4.15
N ARG A 74 -19.27 30.09 -4.07
CA ARG A 74 -20.05 31.33 -4.31
C ARG A 74 -19.79 32.40 -3.24
N GLU A 75 -19.70 32.01 -1.98
CA GLU A 75 -19.37 32.91 -0.86
C GLU A 75 -18.00 33.54 -1.06
N ILE A 76 -16.97 32.72 -1.31
CA ILE A 76 -15.60 33.20 -1.57
C ILE A 76 -15.55 34.09 -2.82
N ALA A 77 -16.21 33.69 -3.91
CA ALA A 77 -16.25 34.51 -5.13
C ALA A 77 -16.94 35.86 -4.90
N GLN A 78 -18.01 35.90 -4.10
CA GLN A 78 -18.69 37.15 -3.76
C GLN A 78 -17.81 38.10 -2.95
N ASP A 79 -16.95 37.57 -2.07
CA ASP A 79 -15.99 38.37 -1.31
C ASP A 79 -14.89 38.97 -2.20
N PHE A 80 -14.44 38.25 -3.23
CA PHE A 80 -13.44 38.75 -4.19
C PHE A 80 -14.01 39.68 -5.27
N LEU A 81 -15.30 39.55 -5.59
CA LEU A 81 -15.99 40.37 -6.59
C LEU A 81 -16.57 41.67 -6.02
N ARG A 82 -16.36 41.93 -4.74
CA ARG A 82 -16.73 43.17 -4.06
C ARG A 82 -15.57 44.17 -4.08
#